data_AF-A0A7J3ZK51-F1
#
_entry.id   AF-A0A7J3ZK51-F1
#
_cell.length_a   1.000
_cell.length_b   1.000
_cell.length_c   1.000
_cell.angle_alpha   90.00
_cell.angle_beta   90.00
_cell.angle_gamma   90.00
#
_symmetry.space_group_name_H-M   'P 1'
#
loop_
_entity.id
_entity.type
_entity.pdbx_description
1 polymer ?
#
loop_
_entity_poly.entity_id
_entity_poly.type
_entity_poly.pdbx_seq_one_letter_code
_entity_poly.pdbx_strand_id
1 'polypeptide(L)'
;MRHLYEHVESVRDVVAEKLVPCYELEDVYRAVAYAFIRAALERGSSRFELPKPLDEGRLLKPLKMRIPQALLAAVERELADRVHPIIEQIDALLSEHEPVLVCGEASLERVVEGVKQEVGRVDRVLVYDCMSMIEQVVVSAFLKARDVRTLFLKTLFLNPLGLTRFLTSQLPDGRCATLHGAARYIASKLGAQLCAKNPLVDLSVHESGSLGVDEFVERVDVGGVVAEILEASKVGRTLVFSDHGYDIVLSRRGGYLYVVHGFREGDLESLALLLLSRVSLFMRVG
;
A
#
# COMPACT_ATOMS: atom_id res chain seq x y z
N MET A 1 9.56 -10.09 -11.54
CA MET A 1 9.88 -9.06 -10.53
C MET A 1 10.06 -7.63 -11.07
N ARG A 2 10.68 -7.38 -12.25
CA ARG A 2 11.14 -6.04 -12.69
C ARG A 2 10.08 -4.99 -13.11
N HIS A 3 8.78 -5.23 -12.94
CA HIS A 3 7.75 -4.34 -13.51
C HIS A 3 6.69 -3.83 -12.52
N LEU A 4 6.74 -4.20 -11.23
CA LEU A 4 5.68 -3.80 -10.29
C LEU A 4 5.60 -2.28 -10.14
N TYR A 5 6.75 -1.63 -9.99
CA TYR A 5 6.82 -0.18 -9.91
C TYR A 5 6.26 0.49 -11.18
N GLU A 6 6.43 -0.08 -12.38
CA GLU A 6 5.92 0.49 -13.63
C GLU A 6 4.39 0.45 -13.69
N HIS A 7 3.77 -0.62 -13.21
CA HIS A 7 2.31 -0.71 -13.12
C HIS A 7 1.76 0.23 -12.04
N VAL A 8 2.43 0.33 -10.89
CA VAL A 8 2.07 1.28 -9.83
C VAL A 8 2.17 2.72 -10.33
N GLU A 9 3.23 3.06 -11.08
CA GLU A 9 3.42 4.36 -11.72
C GLU A 9 2.34 4.65 -12.77
N SER A 10 1.98 3.66 -13.58
CA SER A 10 0.92 3.75 -14.58
C SER A 10 -0.45 4.04 -13.95
N VAL A 11 -0.79 3.39 -12.82
CA VAL A 11 -2.00 3.70 -12.06
C VAL A 11 -1.91 5.10 -11.46
N ARG A 12 -0.79 5.45 -10.82
CA ARG A 12 -0.54 6.77 -10.23
C ARG A 12 -0.77 7.88 -11.25
N ASP A 13 -0.23 7.75 -12.46
CA ASP A 13 -0.31 8.76 -13.51
C ASP A 13 -1.76 8.98 -13.96
N VAL A 14 -2.52 7.91 -14.15
CA VAL A 14 -3.96 8.02 -14.48
C VAL A 14 -4.74 8.69 -13.36
N VAL A 15 -4.49 8.33 -12.10
CA VAL A 15 -5.13 8.95 -10.94
C VAL A 15 -4.79 10.45 -10.89
N ALA A 16 -3.53 10.81 -11.07
CA ALA A 16 -3.05 12.18 -11.00
C ALA A 16 -3.60 13.08 -12.12
N GLU A 17 -3.66 12.54 -13.35
CA GLU A 17 -4.02 13.33 -14.54
C GLU A 17 -5.52 13.38 -14.79
N LYS A 18 -6.27 12.33 -14.43
CA LYS A 18 -7.70 12.21 -14.76
C LYS A 18 -8.64 12.35 -13.58
N LEU A 19 -8.22 11.95 -12.38
CA LEU A 19 -9.13 11.87 -11.23
C LEU A 19 -8.90 13.04 -10.26
N VAL A 20 -7.67 13.22 -9.78
CA VAL A 20 -7.34 14.28 -8.81
C VAL A 20 -7.77 15.69 -9.25
N PRO A 21 -7.69 16.10 -10.53
CA PRO A 21 -8.10 17.45 -10.93
C PRO A 21 -9.62 17.70 -10.84
N CYS A 22 -10.42 16.64 -10.78
CA CYS A 22 -11.88 16.69 -10.92
C CYS A 22 -12.64 16.32 -9.65
N TYR A 23 -11.96 15.77 -8.63
CA TYR A 23 -12.60 15.18 -7.46
C TYR A 23 -11.78 15.45 -6.20
N GLU A 24 -12.46 15.46 -5.05
CA GLU A 24 -11.82 15.58 -3.74
C GLU A 24 -10.94 14.36 -3.43
N LEU A 25 -9.90 14.57 -2.62
CA LEU A 25 -8.89 13.56 -2.31
C LEU A 25 -9.51 12.29 -1.69
N GLU A 26 -10.47 12.47 -0.78
CA GLU A 26 -11.15 11.38 -0.07
C GLU A 26 -11.98 10.53 -1.04
N ASP A 27 -12.65 11.16 -2.01
CA ASP A 27 -13.40 10.45 -3.04
C ASP A 27 -12.48 9.67 -3.97
N VAL A 28 -11.34 10.27 -4.36
CA VAL A 28 -10.30 9.58 -5.14
C VAL A 28 -9.74 8.39 -4.37
N TYR A 29 -9.49 8.55 -3.07
CA TYR A 29 -9.02 7.47 -2.20
C TYR A 29 -9.98 6.29 -2.17
N ARG A 30 -11.27 6.55 -1.87
CA ARG A 30 -12.32 5.52 -1.87
C ARG A 30 -12.41 4.82 -3.23
N ALA A 31 -12.31 5.58 -4.32
CA ALA A 31 -12.42 5.05 -5.66
C ALA A 31 -11.21 4.20 -6.08
N VAL A 32 -9.99 4.59 -5.69
CA VAL A 32 -8.79 3.77 -5.91
C VAL A 32 -8.86 2.48 -5.07
N ALA A 33 -9.24 2.57 -3.80
CA ALA A 33 -9.44 1.38 -2.97
C ALA A 33 -10.47 0.41 -3.60
N TYR A 34 -11.59 0.96 -4.08
CA TYR A 34 -12.59 0.20 -4.84
C TYR A 34 -11.99 -0.54 -6.04
N ALA A 35 -11.14 0.11 -6.84
CA ALA A 35 -10.51 -0.51 -8.01
C ALA A 35 -9.65 -1.73 -7.62
N PHE A 36 -8.84 -1.60 -6.57
CA PHE A 36 -8.03 -2.70 -6.02
C PHE A 36 -8.88 -3.87 -5.53
N ILE A 37 -9.90 -3.59 -4.73
CA ILE A 37 -10.78 -4.62 -4.16
C ILE A 37 -11.56 -5.33 -5.26
N ARG A 38 -12.10 -4.58 -6.22
CA ARG A 38 -12.84 -5.12 -7.36
C ARG A 38 -11.97 -6.08 -8.18
N ALA A 39 -10.78 -5.64 -8.58
CA ALA A 39 -9.86 -6.47 -9.35
C ALA A 39 -9.48 -7.76 -8.57
N ALA A 40 -9.32 -7.65 -7.25
CA ALA A 40 -9.05 -8.81 -6.40
C ALA A 40 -10.22 -9.82 -6.34
N LEU A 41 -11.46 -9.33 -6.32
CA LEU A 41 -12.67 -10.16 -6.33
C LEU A 41 -12.89 -10.86 -7.69
N GLU A 42 -12.68 -10.14 -8.79
CA GLU A 42 -12.74 -10.68 -10.15
C GLU A 42 -11.72 -11.83 -10.30
N ARG A 43 -10.50 -11.65 -9.79
CA ARG A 43 -9.47 -12.70 -9.72
C ARG A 43 -9.82 -13.83 -8.74
N GLY A 44 -10.31 -13.53 -7.55
CA GLY A 44 -10.63 -14.54 -6.54
C GLY A 44 -11.72 -15.51 -7.01
N SER A 45 -12.68 -15.00 -7.80
CA SER A 45 -13.75 -15.78 -8.41
C SER A 45 -13.26 -16.83 -9.41
N SER A 46 -12.08 -16.64 -10.03
CA SER A 46 -11.48 -17.61 -10.94
C SER A 46 -10.57 -18.62 -10.23
N ARG A 47 -9.93 -18.23 -9.11
CA ARG A 47 -8.90 -19.05 -8.44
C ARG A 47 -9.42 -19.99 -7.33
N PHE A 48 -10.49 -19.62 -6.62
CA PHE A 48 -10.88 -20.29 -5.37
C PHE A 48 -12.21 -21.05 -5.43
N GLU A 49 -12.76 -21.31 -6.63
CA GLU A 49 -14.09 -21.92 -6.83
C GLU A 49 -15.12 -21.36 -5.83
N LEU A 50 -15.09 -20.04 -5.65
CA LEU A 50 -15.93 -19.38 -4.67
C LEU A 50 -17.39 -19.73 -4.99
N PRO A 51 -18.19 -20.16 -4.00
CA PRO A 51 -19.55 -20.62 -4.23
C PRO A 51 -20.31 -19.53 -4.97
N LYS A 52 -20.64 -19.82 -6.24
CA LYS A 52 -21.33 -18.84 -7.07
C LYS A 52 -22.79 -18.68 -6.62
N PRO A 53 -23.31 -17.45 -6.65
CA PRO A 53 -22.58 -16.21 -6.92
C PRO A 53 -22.14 -15.60 -5.58
N LEU A 54 -20.82 -15.39 -5.39
CA LEU A 54 -20.40 -14.20 -4.64
C LEU A 54 -20.91 -13.02 -5.44
N ASP A 55 -22.01 -12.43 -4.97
CA ASP A 55 -22.57 -11.23 -5.56
C ASP A 55 -21.60 -10.07 -5.28
N GLU A 56 -20.65 -9.86 -6.21
CA GLU A 56 -19.72 -8.73 -6.20
C GLU A 56 -20.49 -7.42 -6.04
N GLY A 57 -21.65 -7.32 -6.69
CA GLY A 57 -22.59 -6.23 -6.54
C GLY A 57 -22.96 -6.00 -5.08
N ARG A 58 -23.29 -7.05 -4.34
CA ARG A 58 -23.58 -6.98 -2.89
C ARG A 58 -22.34 -6.65 -2.06
N LEU A 59 -21.20 -7.29 -2.29
CA LEU A 59 -19.98 -7.09 -1.47
C LEU A 59 -19.41 -5.66 -1.60
N LEU A 60 -19.45 -5.11 -2.81
CA LEU A 60 -18.93 -3.78 -3.08
C LEU A 60 -19.98 -2.67 -2.92
N LYS A 61 -21.27 -3.01 -2.77
CA LYS A 61 -22.36 -2.02 -2.65
C LYS A 61 -22.08 -0.96 -1.58
N PRO A 62 -21.65 -1.30 -0.34
CA PRO A 62 -21.42 -0.29 0.69
C PRO A 62 -20.36 0.74 0.27
N LEU A 63 -19.28 0.29 -0.36
CA LEU A 63 -18.22 1.16 -0.87
C LEU A 63 -18.65 1.97 -2.10
N LYS A 64 -19.34 1.34 -3.07
CA LYS A 64 -19.87 2.01 -4.27
C LYS A 64 -20.80 3.17 -3.92
N MET A 65 -21.63 3.01 -2.88
CA MET A 65 -22.56 4.05 -2.43
C MET A 65 -21.88 5.30 -1.85
N ARG A 66 -20.58 5.21 -1.49
CA ARG A 66 -19.78 6.32 -0.97
C ARG A 66 -18.93 7.01 -2.04
N ILE A 67 -18.99 6.55 -3.30
CA ILE A 67 -18.22 7.09 -4.41
C ILE A 67 -19.16 7.84 -5.36
N PRO A 68 -18.86 9.08 -5.76
CA PRO A 68 -19.63 9.79 -6.78
C PRO A 68 -19.79 8.94 -8.05
N GLN A 69 -21.00 8.84 -8.58
CA GLN A 69 -21.29 7.91 -9.70
C GLN A 69 -20.41 8.17 -10.94
N ALA A 70 -20.12 9.44 -11.24
CA ALA A 70 -19.24 9.81 -12.34
C ALA A 70 -17.79 9.36 -12.12
N LEU A 71 -17.30 9.46 -10.87
CA LEU A 71 -15.98 8.98 -10.49
C LEU A 71 -15.91 7.44 -10.55
N LEU A 72 -16.96 6.76 -10.07
CA LEU A 72 -17.06 5.31 -10.14
C LEU A 72 -16.93 4.84 -11.60
N ALA A 73 -17.73 5.40 -12.51
CA ALA A 73 -17.67 5.08 -13.93
C ALA A 73 -16.30 5.39 -14.56
N ALA A 74 -15.65 6.49 -14.14
CA ALA A 74 -14.30 6.81 -14.59
C ALA A 74 -13.28 5.77 -14.11
N VAL A 75 -13.32 5.39 -12.84
CA VAL A 75 -12.41 4.37 -12.28
C VAL A 75 -12.61 3.01 -12.92
N GLU A 76 -13.86 2.58 -13.12
CA GLU A 76 -14.16 1.32 -13.80
C GLU A 76 -13.61 1.27 -15.23
N ARG A 77 -13.59 2.41 -15.94
CA ARG A 77 -13.04 2.51 -17.30
C ARG A 77 -11.51 2.63 -17.32
N GLU A 78 -10.94 3.42 -16.41
CA GLU A 78 -9.55 3.88 -16.51
C GLU A 78 -8.58 3.02 -15.70
N LEU A 79 -9.02 2.44 -14.57
CA LEU A 79 -8.17 1.74 -13.61
C LEU A 79 -8.35 0.22 -13.59
N ALA A 80 -9.52 -0.31 -13.99
CA ALA A 80 -9.82 -1.74 -13.86
C ALA A 80 -8.71 -2.63 -14.47
N ASP A 81 -8.36 -2.40 -15.73
CA ASP A 81 -7.34 -3.20 -16.43
C ASP A 81 -5.90 -2.91 -15.97
N ARG A 82 -5.67 -1.78 -15.29
CA ARG A 82 -4.32 -1.36 -14.85
C ARG A 82 -3.95 -1.92 -13.49
N VAL A 83 -4.95 -2.18 -12.66
CA VAL A 83 -4.77 -2.73 -11.32
C VAL A 83 -4.56 -4.25 -11.37
N HIS A 84 -5.17 -4.95 -12.32
CA HIS A 84 -5.01 -6.41 -12.48
C HIS A 84 -3.53 -6.86 -12.54
N PRO A 85 -2.67 -6.28 -13.40
CA PRO A 85 -1.24 -6.64 -13.43
C PRO A 85 -0.48 -6.41 -12.12
N ILE A 86 -0.91 -5.42 -11.31
CA ILE A 86 -0.31 -5.18 -9.99
C ILE A 86 -0.61 -6.37 -9.08
N ILE A 87 -1.87 -6.79 -9.02
CA ILE A 87 -2.31 -7.92 -8.18
C ILE A 87 -1.63 -9.22 -8.63
N GLU A 88 -1.58 -9.49 -9.93
CA GLU A 88 -0.92 -10.67 -10.48
C GLU A 88 0.58 -10.72 -10.13
N GLN A 89 1.26 -9.57 -10.18
CA GLN A 89 2.68 -9.50 -9.81
C GLN A 89 2.90 -9.67 -8.31
N ILE A 90 2.03 -9.12 -7.47
CA ILE A 90 2.07 -9.37 -6.02
C ILE A 90 1.85 -10.86 -5.76
N ASP A 91 0.85 -11.48 -6.39
CA ASP A 91 0.62 -12.92 -6.25
C ASP A 91 1.82 -13.74 -6.69
N ALA A 92 2.46 -13.40 -7.82
CA ALA A 92 3.65 -14.08 -8.30
C ALA A 92 4.80 -13.96 -7.29
N LEU A 93 5.06 -12.73 -6.80
CA LEU A 93 6.07 -12.47 -5.76
C LEU A 93 5.84 -13.26 -4.47
N LEU A 94 4.57 -13.51 -4.11
CA LEU A 94 4.20 -14.23 -2.89
C LEU A 94 4.02 -15.74 -3.09
N SER A 95 3.76 -16.20 -4.32
CA SER A 95 3.50 -17.62 -4.66
C SER A 95 4.76 -18.35 -5.12
N GLU A 96 5.78 -17.65 -5.62
CA GLU A 96 7.05 -18.26 -5.99
C GLU A 96 7.64 -18.96 -4.75
N HIS A 97 7.71 -20.29 -4.81
CA HIS A 97 8.31 -21.15 -3.77
C HIS A 97 9.84 -21.00 -3.71
N GLU A 98 10.42 -20.11 -4.53
CA GLU A 98 11.77 -19.64 -4.30
C GLU A 98 11.75 -18.92 -2.95
N PRO A 99 12.66 -19.25 -2.02
CA PRO A 99 12.75 -18.48 -0.81
C PRO A 99 12.91 -17.03 -1.24
N VAL A 100 11.95 -16.17 -0.88
CA VAL A 100 12.03 -14.69 -1.00
C VAL A 100 13.35 -14.14 -0.38
N LEU A 101 14.04 -14.99 0.38
CA LEU A 101 15.42 -14.85 0.87
C LEU A 101 16.53 -14.94 -0.20
N VAL A 102 16.28 -15.45 -1.41
CA VAL A 102 17.29 -15.68 -2.46
C VAL A 102 17.66 -14.37 -3.16
N CYS A 103 16.70 -13.47 -3.41
CA CYS A 103 16.96 -12.20 -4.11
C CYS A 103 17.18 -11.00 -3.17
N GLY A 104 16.94 -11.16 -1.85
CA GLY A 104 17.34 -10.19 -0.83
C GLY A 104 16.31 -9.11 -0.49
N GLU A 105 15.13 -9.13 -1.10
CA GLU A 105 14.03 -8.19 -0.88
C GLU A 105 13.44 -8.30 0.54
N ALA A 106 13.63 -9.44 1.21
CA ALA A 106 13.28 -9.60 2.63
C ALA A 106 14.43 -9.25 3.60
N SER A 107 15.61 -8.90 3.08
CA SER A 107 16.77 -8.48 3.88
C SER A 107 16.83 -6.96 3.97
N LEU A 108 16.64 -6.42 5.17
CA LEU A 108 16.69 -4.98 5.44
C LEU A 108 18.00 -4.36 4.96
N GLU A 109 19.14 -5.02 5.19
CA GLU A 109 20.45 -4.52 4.75
C GLU A 109 20.53 -4.41 3.21
N ARG A 110 20.15 -5.46 2.48
CA ARG A 110 20.19 -5.46 1.01
C ARG A 110 19.22 -4.45 0.42
N VAL A 111 18.00 -4.37 0.97
CA VAL A 111 16.99 -3.40 0.54
C VAL A 111 17.48 -1.98 0.77
N VAL A 112 18.13 -1.68 1.90
CA VAL A 112 18.66 -0.33 2.15
C VAL A 112 19.78 0.02 1.18
N GLU A 113 20.65 -0.92 0.82
CA GLU A 113 21.66 -0.68 -0.22
C GLU A 113 21.02 -0.47 -1.61
N GLY A 114 19.97 -1.22 -1.95
CA GLY A 114 19.19 -1.02 -3.18
C GLY A 114 18.54 0.36 -3.24
N VAL A 115 17.83 0.74 -2.17
CA VAL A 115 17.23 2.08 -2.03
C VAL A 115 18.31 3.15 -2.17
N LYS A 116 19.45 3.01 -1.49
CA LYS A 116 20.57 3.96 -1.57
C LYS A 116 21.14 4.11 -2.97
N GLN A 117 21.21 3.02 -3.75
CA GLN A 117 21.65 3.06 -5.15
C GLN A 117 20.66 3.83 -6.04
N GLU A 118 19.35 3.70 -5.78
CA GLU A 118 18.32 4.36 -6.57
C GLU A 118 18.12 5.84 -6.22
N VAL A 119 18.10 6.20 -4.92
CA VAL A 119 17.81 7.58 -4.49
C VAL A 119 19.05 8.39 -4.11
N GLY A 120 20.18 7.74 -3.85
CA GLY A 120 21.37 8.38 -3.31
C GLY A 120 21.15 8.92 -1.90
N ARG A 121 21.49 10.19 -1.68
CA ARG A 121 21.22 10.89 -0.41
C ARG A 121 19.83 11.51 -0.41
N VAL A 122 19.18 11.44 0.75
CA VAL A 122 17.90 12.11 1.03
C VAL A 122 18.04 12.99 2.27
N ASP A 123 17.24 14.03 2.37
CA ASP A 123 17.26 14.98 3.48
C ASP A 123 16.41 14.49 4.65
N ARG A 124 15.31 13.77 4.34
CA ARG A 124 14.36 13.24 5.31
C ARG A 124 13.90 11.82 4.98
N VAL A 125 13.59 11.05 6.02
CA VAL A 125 12.94 9.75 5.94
C VAL A 125 11.61 9.78 6.70
N LEU A 126 10.52 9.45 6.03
CA LEU A 126 9.20 9.25 6.64
C LEU A 126 8.85 7.77 6.56
N VAL A 127 8.56 7.17 7.71
CA VAL A 127 8.01 5.82 7.77
C VAL A 127 6.59 5.86 8.29
N TYR A 128 5.70 5.14 7.62
CA TYR A 128 4.35 4.91 8.09
C TYR A 128 4.22 3.50 8.67
N ASP A 129 3.40 3.38 9.70
CA ASP A 129 2.98 2.10 10.25
C ASP A 129 1.75 1.63 9.46
N CYS A 130 1.86 0.47 8.81
CA CYS A 130 0.77 -0.17 8.05
C CYS A 130 0.22 0.58 6.81
N MET A 131 0.92 1.57 6.24
CA MET A 131 0.47 2.26 5.01
C MET A 131 0.62 1.38 3.77
N SER A 132 -0.51 1.05 3.14
CA SER A 132 -0.56 0.14 1.99
C SER A 132 -0.24 0.84 0.67
N MET A 133 -0.04 0.04 -0.38
CA MET A 133 0.14 0.53 -1.74
C MET A 133 -1.02 1.41 -2.23
N ILE A 134 -2.24 1.15 -1.73
CA ILE A 134 -3.44 1.93 -2.06
C ILE A 134 -3.25 3.39 -1.63
N GLU A 135 -2.90 3.65 -0.36
CA GLU A 135 -2.63 5.01 0.12
C GLU A 135 -1.44 5.62 -0.60
N GLN A 136 -0.37 4.86 -0.82
CA GLN A 136 0.84 5.36 -1.49
C GLN A 136 0.56 5.84 -2.91
N VAL A 137 -0.25 5.11 -3.69
CA VAL A 137 -0.65 5.51 -5.05
C VAL A 137 -1.43 6.82 -5.02
N VAL A 138 -2.41 6.93 -4.11
CA VAL A 138 -3.27 8.11 -3.98
C VAL A 138 -2.46 9.35 -3.56
N VAL A 139 -1.62 9.19 -2.54
CA VAL A 139 -0.70 10.24 -2.07
C VAL A 139 0.23 10.69 -3.19
N SER A 140 0.88 9.74 -3.88
CA SER A 140 1.79 10.04 -4.98
C SER A 140 1.09 10.77 -6.12
N ALA A 141 -0.13 10.34 -6.47
CA ALA A 141 -0.91 10.97 -7.52
C ALA A 141 -1.31 12.41 -7.17
N PHE A 142 -1.73 12.64 -5.94
CA PHE A 142 -2.10 13.97 -5.47
C PHE A 142 -0.91 14.93 -5.42
N LEU A 143 0.25 14.45 -4.96
CA LEU A 143 1.49 15.23 -4.98
C LEU A 143 1.90 15.57 -6.41
N LYS A 144 1.84 14.60 -7.34
CA LYS A 144 2.14 14.82 -8.76
C LYS A 144 1.22 15.88 -9.39
N ALA A 145 -0.08 15.82 -9.10
CA ALA A 145 -1.06 16.79 -9.58
C ALA A 145 -0.83 18.22 -9.04
N ARG A 146 -0.01 18.36 -7.98
CA ARG A 146 0.45 19.64 -7.42
C ARG A 146 1.89 19.98 -7.83
N ASP A 147 2.36 19.41 -8.93
CA ASP A 147 3.71 19.59 -9.48
C ASP A 147 4.85 19.18 -8.52
N VAL A 148 4.55 18.36 -7.50
CA VAL A 148 5.57 17.77 -6.65
C VAL A 148 6.06 16.48 -7.29
N ARG A 149 7.38 16.39 -7.49
CA ARG A 149 8.00 15.21 -8.09
C ARG A 149 7.87 14.02 -7.15
N THR A 150 7.22 12.97 -7.61
CA THR A 150 7.15 11.67 -6.93
C THR A 150 7.58 10.54 -7.88
N LEU A 151 8.31 9.58 -7.31
CA LEU A 151 8.84 8.40 -8.01
C LEU A 151 8.80 7.19 -7.08
N PHE A 152 8.14 6.12 -7.50
CA PHE A 152 8.26 4.81 -6.88
C PHE A 152 9.58 4.15 -7.29
N LEU A 153 10.27 3.56 -6.31
CA LEU A 153 11.51 2.85 -6.55
C LEU A 153 11.24 1.46 -7.10
N LYS A 154 12.24 0.90 -7.80
CA LYS A 154 12.23 -0.50 -8.24
C LYS A 154 12.42 -1.44 -7.06
N THR A 155 13.24 -1.02 -6.10
CA THR A 155 13.45 -1.70 -4.83
C THR A 155 12.16 -1.67 -4.00
N LEU A 156 11.80 -2.83 -3.48
CA LEU A 156 10.70 -3.02 -2.54
C LEU A 156 11.19 -3.89 -1.36
N PHE A 157 10.44 -3.89 -0.27
CA PHE A 157 10.67 -4.77 0.86
C PHE A 157 9.57 -5.82 0.92
N LEU A 158 9.97 -7.09 0.96
CA LEU A 158 9.05 -8.21 1.17
C LEU A 158 9.04 -8.57 2.65
N ASN A 159 7.84 -8.55 3.24
CA ASN A 159 7.58 -8.85 4.65
C ASN A 159 6.74 -10.13 4.74
N PRO A 160 7.34 -11.34 4.76
CA PRO A 160 6.58 -12.59 4.74
C PRO A 160 5.59 -12.74 5.90
N LEU A 161 5.84 -12.07 7.03
CA LEU A 161 4.95 -12.09 8.19
C LEU A 161 3.82 -11.07 8.10
N GLY A 162 3.96 -10.04 7.26
CA GLY A 162 3.01 -8.92 7.18
C GLY A 162 2.93 -8.10 8.47
N LEU A 163 4.03 -8.01 9.22
CA LEU A 163 4.07 -7.41 10.56
C LEU A 163 5.37 -6.64 10.79
N THR A 164 5.30 -5.53 11.53
CA THR A 164 6.45 -4.67 11.90
C THR A 164 7.63 -5.47 12.45
N ARG A 165 7.35 -6.48 13.27
CA ARG A 165 8.38 -7.28 13.96
C ARG A 165 9.36 -7.97 13.00
N PHE A 166 8.95 -8.26 11.78
CA PHE A 166 9.82 -8.88 10.77
C PHE A 166 10.92 -7.91 10.31
N LEU A 167 10.56 -6.63 10.15
CA LEU A 167 11.51 -5.59 9.81
C LEU A 167 12.42 -5.29 10.99
N THR A 168 11.84 -5.12 12.18
CA THR A 168 12.59 -4.65 13.36
C THR A 168 13.54 -5.70 13.94
N SER A 169 13.26 -7.00 13.74
CA SER A 169 14.17 -8.08 14.14
C SER A 169 15.46 -8.14 13.31
N GLN A 170 15.53 -7.41 12.20
CA GLN A 170 16.71 -7.36 11.32
C GLN A 170 17.63 -6.17 11.63
N LEU A 171 17.31 -5.37 12.65
CA LEU A 171 18.14 -4.24 13.02
C LEU A 171 19.46 -4.70 13.65
N PRO A 172 20.60 -4.04 13.33
CA PRO A 172 21.87 -4.36 13.97
C PRO A 172 21.83 -4.19 15.49
N ASP A 173 22.67 -4.96 16.18
CA ASP A 173 22.82 -4.91 17.64
C ASP A 173 23.02 -3.47 18.16
N GLY A 174 22.39 -3.18 19.31
CA GLY A 174 22.41 -1.86 19.93
C GLY A 174 21.39 -0.85 19.37
N ARG A 175 20.61 -1.22 18.35
CA ARG A 175 19.45 -0.42 17.91
C ARG A 175 18.17 -0.87 18.60
N CYS A 176 17.29 0.10 18.86
CA CYS A 176 15.97 -0.16 19.43
C CYS A 176 15.10 -0.90 18.40
N ALA A 177 14.57 -2.08 18.74
CA ALA A 177 13.74 -2.94 17.88
C ALA A 177 12.32 -2.37 17.69
N THR A 178 12.24 -1.16 17.14
CA THR A 178 11.00 -0.41 16.88
C THR A 178 10.99 0.10 15.45
N LEU A 179 9.80 0.44 14.93
CA LEU A 179 9.68 1.03 13.60
C LEU A 179 10.48 2.33 13.47
N HIS A 180 10.49 3.14 14.53
CA HIS A 180 11.33 4.33 14.59
C HIS A 180 12.84 3.99 14.56
N GLY A 181 13.25 2.90 15.21
CA GLY A 181 14.62 2.37 15.12
C GLY A 181 15.01 1.97 13.69
N ALA A 182 14.08 1.35 12.95
CA ALA A 182 14.26 1.04 11.53
C ALA A 182 14.37 2.31 10.68
N ALA A 183 13.48 3.29 10.86
CA ALA A 183 13.58 4.58 10.17
C ALA A 183 14.93 5.27 10.41
N ARG A 184 15.42 5.27 11.65
CA ARG A 184 16.74 5.81 12.02
C ARG A 184 17.89 5.04 11.38
N TYR A 185 17.77 3.72 11.24
CA TYR A 185 18.75 2.92 10.52
C TYR A 185 18.84 3.33 9.05
N ILE A 186 17.71 3.37 8.36
CA ILE A 186 17.62 3.77 6.95
C ILE A 186 18.11 5.22 6.77
N ALA A 187 17.65 6.15 7.60
CA ALA A 187 18.09 7.54 7.59
C ALA A 187 19.61 7.66 7.70
N SER A 188 20.23 6.92 8.63
CA SER A 188 21.69 6.95 8.80
C SER A 188 22.45 6.41 7.57
N LYS A 189 21.89 5.43 6.87
CA LYS A 189 22.50 4.84 5.66
C LYS A 189 22.37 5.72 4.43
N LEU A 190 21.31 6.53 4.37
CA LEU A 190 21.04 7.49 3.28
C LEU A 190 21.57 8.90 3.58
N GLY A 191 22.12 9.15 4.76
CA GLY A 191 22.64 10.46 5.16
C GLY A 191 21.56 11.50 5.47
N ALA A 192 20.34 11.05 5.82
CA ALA A 192 19.24 11.93 6.17
C ALA A 192 19.41 12.51 7.59
N GLN A 193 19.08 13.79 7.74
CA GLN A 193 19.18 14.48 9.02
C GLN A 193 17.93 14.30 9.87
N LEU A 194 16.79 14.10 9.22
CA LEU A 194 15.48 14.01 9.85
C LEU A 194 14.83 12.65 9.56
N CYS A 195 14.20 12.06 10.57
CA CYS A 195 13.34 10.90 10.39
C CYS A 195 12.11 10.99 11.29
N ALA A 196 10.95 10.56 10.79
CA ALA A 196 9.71 10.50 11.56
C ALA A 196 8.98 9.17 11.30
N LYS A 197 8.24 8.72 12.33
CA LYS A 197 7.30 7.59 12.27
C LYS A 197 5.89 8.15 12.39
N ASN A 198 4.98 7.71 11.54
CA ASN A 198 3.57 8.08 11.59
C ASN A 198 2.66 6.84 11.73
N PRO A 199 1.75 6.77 12.72
CA PRO A 199 0.83 5.64 12.94
C PRO A 199 -0.59 5.82 12.37
N LEU A 200 -0.90 6.86 11.60
CA LEU A 200 -2.28 7.23 11.24
C LEU A 200 -3.07 6.09 10.56
N VAL A 201 -2.45 5.35 9.64
CA VAL A 201 -3.10 4.24 8.94
C VAL A 201 -3.28 3.04 9.88
N ASP A 202 -2.26 2.69 10.65
CA ASP A 202 -2.31 1.63 11.67
C ASP A 202 -3.45 1.84 12.69
N LEU A 203 -3.61 3.06 13.20
CA LEU A 203 -4.73 3.41 14.08
C LEU A 203 -6.09 3.12 13.41
N SER A 204 -6.23 3.46 12.13
CA SER A 204 -7.46 3.22 11.38
C SER A 204 -7.72 1.72 11.18
N VAL A 205 -6.68 0.92 10.95
CA VAL A 205 -6.82 -0.54 10.83
C VAL A 205 -7.32 -1.13 12.15
N HIS A 206 -6.77 -0.69 13.29
CA HIS A 206 -7.21 -1.14 14.61
C HIS A 206 -8.62 -0.71 14.97
N GLU A 207 -8.99 0.54 14.69
CA GLU A 207 -10.28 1.12 15.09
C GLU A 207 -11.45 0.69 14.19
N SER A 208 -11.18 0.43 12.91
CA SER A 208 -12.24 0.27 11.91
C SER A 208 -12.03 -0.86 10.89
N GLY A 209 -10.85 -1.48 10.84
CA GLY A 209 -10.56 -2.52 9.86
C GLY A 209 -11.53 -3.71 9.91
N SER A 210 -11.97 -4.10 11.11
CA SER A 210 -12.93 -5.20 11.30
C SER A 210 -14.40 -4.81 11.09
N LEU A 211 -14.72 -3.52 10.94
CA LEU A 211 -16.09 -3.03 10.78
C LEU A 211 -16.58 -3.11 9.33
N GLY A 212 -15.66 -3.23 8.38
CA GLY A 212 -15.95 -3.23 6.94
C GLY A 212 -14.94 -2.38 6.19
N VAL A 213 -14.60 -2.79 4.97
CA VAL A 213 -13.65 -2.03 4.14
C VAL A 213 -14.16 -0.64 3.80
N ASP A 214 -15.48 -0.46 3.67
CA ASP A 214 -16.11 0.83 3.42
C ASP A 214 -16.04 1.78 4.63
N GLU A 215 -16.16 1.24 5.85
CA GLU A 215 -15.92 2.00 7.09
C GLU A 215 -14.44 2.36 7.25
N PHE A 216 -13.54 1.42 6.93
CA PHE A 216 -12.11 1.65 7.01
C PHE A 216 -11.66 2.80 6.11
N VAL A 217 -12.00 2.77 4.81
CA VAL A 217 -11.60 3.82 3.87
C VAL A 217 -12.24 5.18 4.16
N GLU A 218 -13.33 5.22 4.93
CA GLU A 218 -13.96 6.46 5.37
C GLU A 218 -13.17 7.15 6.49
N ARG A 219 -12.46 6.37 7.31
CA ARG A 219 -11.81 6.86 8.52
C ARG A 219 -10.32 7.11 8.37
N VAL A 220 -9.68 6.54 7.36
CA VAL A 220 -8.26 6.80 7.08
C VAL A 220 -8.09 8.28 6.71
N ASP A 221 -7.30 8.99 7.52
CA ASP A 221 -6.94 10.39 7.27
C ASP A 221 -5.86 10.51 6.18
N VAL A 222 -6.24 10.23 4.94
CA VAL A 222 -5.36 10.35 3.77
C VAL A 222 -4.92 11.80 3.53
N GLY A 223 -5.76 12.77 3.90
CA GLY A 223 -5.44 14.20 3.83
C GLY A 223 -4.27 14.58 4.74
N GLY A 224 -4.27 14.09 5.98
CA GLY A 224 -3.18 14.24 6.93
C GLY A 224 -1.86 13.62 6.44
N VAL A 225 -1.92 12.43 5.83
CA VAL A 225 -0.75 11.77 5.22
C VAL A 225 -0.18 12.61 4.07
N VAL A 226 -1.04 13.08 3.15
CA VAL A 226 -0.64 13.95 2.03
C VAL A 226 -0.01 15.24 2.55
N ALA A 227 -0.63 15.90 3.52
CA ALA A 227 -0.14 17.16 4.07
C ALA A 227 1.25 17.00 4.69
N GLU A 228 1.47 15.94 5.48
CA GLU A 228 2.78 15.66 6.08
C GLU A 228 3.88 15.46 5.03
N ILE A 229 3.60 14.66 4.00
CA ILE A 229 4.57 14.36 2.94
C ILE A 229 4.82 15.61 2.08
N LEU A 230 3.78 16.40 1.80
CA LEU A 230 3.91 17.67 1.10
C LEU A 230 4.81 18.65 1.87
N GLU A 231 4.59 18.83 3.16
CA GLU A 231 5.45 19.69 3.99
C GLU A 231 6.90 19.17 4.05
N ALA A 232 7.09 17.85 4.15
CA ALA A 232 8.42 17.25 4.10
C ALA A 232 9.14 17.54 2.77
N SER A 233 8.42 17.48 1.65
CA SER A 233 8.97 17.72 0.31
C SER A 233 9.47 19.15 0.08
N LYS A 234 8.91 20.14 0.79
CA LYS A 234 9.34 21.54 0.72
C LYS A 234 10.73 21.78 1.32
N VAL A 235 11.16 20.92 2.24
CA VAL A 235 12.45 21.03 2.93
C VAL A 235 13.57 20.38 2.10
N GLY A 236 13.24 19.37 1.30
CA GLY A 236 14.21 18.66 0.47
C GLY A 236 13.70 17.29 0.00
N ARG A 237 14.63 16.45 -0.43
CA ARG A 237 14.34 15.09 -0.91
C ARG A 237 13.93 14.22 0.27
N THR A 238 12.74 13.66 0.19
CA THR A 238 12.16 12.81 1.21
C THR A 238 11.99 11.38 0.68
N LEU A 239 12.46 10.40 1.45
CA LEU A 239 12.08 9.00 1.25
C LEU A 239 10.85 8.70 2.11
N VAL A 240 9.81 8.17 1.49
CA VAL A 240 8.57 7.71 2.14
C VAL A 240 8.45 6.20 1.96
N PHE A 241 8.16 5.47 3.02
CA PHE A 241 7.90 4.02 2.96
C PHE A 241 7.03 3.56 4.13
N SER A 242 6.66 2.29 4.12
CA SER A 242 5.96 1.61 5.22
C SER A 242 6.71 0.34 5.64
N ASP A 243 6.51 -0.13 6.86
CA ASP A 243 7.01 -1.44 7.29
C ASP A 243 6.20 -2.63 6.74
N HIS A 244 4.90 -2.41 6.57
CA HIS A 244 3.97 -3.27 5.86
C HIS A 244 2.76 -2.47 5.37
N GLY A 245 1.93 -3.06 4.51
CA GLY A 245 0.55 -2.64 4.28
C GLY A 245 -0.44 -3.38 5.20
N TYR A 246 -1.69 -3.49 4.75
CA TYR A 246 -2.73 -4.31 5.36
C TYR A 246 -3.31 -5.29 4.34
N ASP A 247 -3.98 -6.34 4.81
CA ASP A 247 -4.62 -7.31 3.93
C ASP A 247 -6.12 -7.05 3.82
N ILE A 248 -6.69 -7.29 2.65
CA ILE A 248 -8.14 -7.25 2.43
C ILE A 248 -8.65 -8.69 2.39
N VAL A 249 -9.62 -8.96 3.24
CA VAL A 249 -10.10 -10.31 3.53
C VAL A 249 -11.61 -10.38 3.36
N LEU A 250 -12.09 -11.46 2.76
CA LEU A 250 -13.51 -11.80 2.69
C LEU A 250 -13.87 -12.69 3.87
N SER A 251 -14.78 -12.24 4.73
CA SER A 251 -15.43 -13.11 5.71
C SER A 251 -16.47 -13.97 4.99
N ARG A 252 -16.25 -15.29 4.92
CA ARG A 252 -17.20 -16.23 4.31
C ARG A 252 -18.50 -16.33 5.10
N ARG A 253 -18.39 -16.33 6.44
CA ARG A 253 -19.54 -16.38 7.34
C ARG A 253 -20.32 -15.07 7.38
N GLY A 254 -19.62 -13.95 7.45
CA GLY A 254 -20.23 -12.63 7.52
C GLY A 254 -20.72 -12.11 6.17
N GLY A 255 -20.13 -12.58 5.07
CA GLY A 255 -20.43 -12.09 3.73
C GLY A 255 -20.09 -10.61 3.55
N TYR A 256 -18.97 -10.17 4.13
CA TYR A 256 -18.46 -8.79 4.03
C TYR A 256 -16.93 -8.78 3.92
N LEU A 257 -16.40 -7.66 3.46
CA LEU A 257 -14.97 -7.40 3.28
C LEU A 257 -14.44 -6.59 4.44
N TYR A 258 -13.26 -6.94 4.93
CA TYR A 258 -12.62 -6.28 6.06
C TYR A 258 -11.10 -6.23 5.90
N VAL A 259 -10.46 -5.45 6.76
CA VAL A 259 -9.02 -5.17 6.73
C VAL A 259 -8.36 -5.70 8.00
N VAL A 260 -7.18 -6.32 7.85
CA VAL A 260 -6.36 -6.82 8.97
C VAL A 260 -4.87 -6.63 8.75
N HIS A 261 -4.10 -6.65 9.84
CA HIS A 261 -2.65 -6.83 9.79
C HIS A 261 -2.29 -8.29 9.56
N GLY A 262 -1.54 -8.59 8.50
CA GLY A 262 -0.89 -9.88 8.28
C GLY A 262 -1.81 -11.09 8.43
N PHE A 263 -2.69 -11.31 7.45
CA PHE A 263 -3.57 -12.47 7.39
C PHE A 263 -2.76 -13.77 7.38
N ARG A 264 -3.18 -14.71 8.23
CA ARG A 264 -2.58 -16.05 8.33
C ARG A 264 -3.49 -17.06 7.68
N GLU A 265 -2.94 -17.79 6.71
CA GLU A 265 -3.61 -18.92 6.06
C GLU A 265 -3.92 -20.01 7.10
N GLY A 266 -5.12 -20.59 7.00
CA GLY A 266 -5.63 -21.60 7.95
C GLY A 266 -6.96 -21.24 8.61
N ASP A 267 -7.41 -20.00 8.46
CA ASP A 267 -8.79 -19.62 8.83
C ASP A 267 -9.76 -20.09 7.72
N LEU A 268 -10.55 -21.12 7.99
CA LEU A 268 -11.54 -21.66 7.05
C LEU A 268 -12.72 -20.70 6.80
N GLU A 269 -12.94 -19.77 7.73
CA GLU A 269 -14.06 -18.81 7.70
C GLU A 269 -13.74 -17.54 6.91
N SER A 270 -12.49 -17.39 6.45
CA SER A 270 -11.99 -16.18 5.83
C SER A 270 -11.14 -16.49 4.60
N LEU A 271 -11.15 -15.60 3.61
CA LEU A 271 -10.32 -15.72 2.40
C LEU A 271 -9.55 -14.42 2.16
N ALA A 272 -8.23 -14.50 2.15
CA ALA A 272 -7.40 -13.37 1.72
C ALA A 272 -7.62 -13.08 0.23
N LEU A 273 -8.02 -11.83 -0.07
CA LEU A 273 -8.18 -11.35 -1.44
C LEU A 273 -6.93 -10.61 -1.91
N LEU A 274 -6.36 -9.77 -1.04
CA LEU A 274 -5.15 -9.00 -1.27
C LEU A 274 -4.24 -9.09 -0.05
N LEU A 275 -2.99 -9.53 -0.26
CA LEU A 275 -1.97 -9.70 0.78
C LEU A 275 -0.97 -8.52 0.79
N LEU A 276 -1.46 -7.29 0.86
CA LEU A 276 -0.61 -6.09 0.76
C LEU A 276 0.24 -5.85 2.01
N SER A 277 -0.07 -6.51 3.14
CA SER A 277 0.81 -6.50 4.31
C SER A 277 2.20 -7.06 4.02
N ARG A 278 2.33 -7.92 3.00
CA ARG A 278 3.59 -8.59 2.69
C ARG A 278 4.50 -7.81 1.73
N VAL A 279 4.05 -6.67 1.22
CA VAL A 279 4.79 -5.86 0.24
C VAL A 279 4.81 -4.42 0.68
N SER A 280 6.02 -3.86 0.84
CA SER A 280 6.22 -2.44 1.13
C SER A 280 7.01 -1.80 0.00
N LEU A 281 6.45 -0.75 -0.59
CA LEU A 281 7.15 0.05 -1.59
C LEU A 281 7.89 1.22 -0.92
N PHE A 282 8.81 1.78 -1.70
CA PHE A 282 9.51 3.02 -1.38
C PHE A 282 9.15 4.08 -2.42
N MET A 283 8.88 5.28 -1.94
CA MET A 283 8.59 6.44 -2.78
C MET A 283 9.57 7.56 -2.46
N ARG A 284 10.22 8.10 -3.47
CA ARG A 284 10.96 9.36 -3.37
C ARG A 284 10.02 10.52 -3.68
N VAL A 285 10.06 11.57 -2.87
CA VAL A 285 9.34 12.83 -3.03
C VAL A 285 10.32 14.00 -2.99
N GLY A 286 10.23 14.94 -3.93
CA GLY A 286 11.18 16.08 -4.04
C GLY A 286 12.26 15.91 -5.12
#